data_AF-X1JHX1-F1
#
_entry.id   AF-X1JHX1-F1
#
_cell.length_a   1.000
_cell.length_b   1.000
_cell.length_c   1.000
_cell.angle_alpha   90.00
_cell.angle_beta   90.00
_cell.angle_gamma   90.00
#
_symmetry.space_group_name_H-M   'P 1'
#
loop_
_entity.id
_entity.type
_entity.pdbx_description
1 polymer ?
#
loop_
_entity_poly.entity_id
_entity_poly.type
_entity_poly.pdbx_seq_one_letter_code
_entity_poly.pdbx_strand_id
1 'polypeptide(L)' 'MPFRMGPWEIGLIVLIILIVFGVGRLPQVGGAIGKGLRAFRKGQRGEEDEEEEKTPKPKKKVTKKATKDSKE' A
#
# COMPACT_ATOMS: atom_id res chain seq x y z
N MET A 1 5.55 -14.93 33.02
CA MET A 1 4.48 -14.15 32.36
C MET A 1 5.16 -13.14 31.46
N PRO A 2 5.03 -13.23 30.13
CA PRO A 2 4.77 -11.97 29.42
C PRO A 2 4.07 -12.15 28.06
N PHE A 3 2.93 -11.47 27.92
CA PHE A 3 2.40 -11.04 26.63
C PHE A 3 3.42 -10.08 26.00
N ARG A 4 4.23 -10.61 25.08
CA ARG A 4 5.07 -9.78 24.22
C ARG A 4 4.10 -9.07 23.29
N MET A 5 3.64 -7.88 23.71
CA MET A 5 2.94 -6.89 22.88
C MET A 5 3.69 -6.78 21.56
N GLY A 6 3.26 -7.58 20.61
CA GLY A 6 3.97 -7.86 19.37
C GLY A 6 2.99 -7.73 18.21
N PRO A 7 3.48 -7.93 16.98
CA PRO A 7 2.64 -7.89 15.78
C PRO A 7 1.40 -8.79 15.88
N TRP A 8 1.43 -9.80 16.76
CA TRP A 8 0.35 -10.74 17.02
C TRP A 8 -0.89 -10.09 17.65
N GLU A 9 -0.73 -9.26 18.69
CA GLU A 9 -1.85 -8.54 19.34
C GLU A 9 -2.50 -7.55 18.37
N ILE A 10 -1.67 -6.79 17.64
CA ILE A 10 -2.14 -5.83 16.63
C ILE A 10 -2.90 -6.57 15.52
N GLY A 11 -2.40 -7.73 15.10
CA GLY A 11 -3.07 -8.59 14.13
C GLY A 11 -4.45 -9.04 14.59
N LEU A 12 -4.59 -9.43 15.87
CA LEU A 12 -5.87 -9.87 16.44
C LEU A 12 -6.90 -8.71 16.48
N ILE A 13 -6.47 -7.51 16.85
CA ILE A 13 -7.33 -6.31 16.89
C ILE A 13 -7.80 -5.96 15.47
N VAL A 14 -6.86 -5.96 14.50
CA VAL A 14 -7.19 -5.72 13.09
C VAL A 14 -8.17 -6.78 12.59
N LEU A 15 -7.99 -8.06 12.95
CA LEU A 15 -8.91 -9.12 12.56
C LEU A 15 -10.34 -8.87 13.06
N ILE A 16 -10.52 -8.44 14.32
CA ILE A 16 -11.83 -8.11 14.87
C ILE A 16 -12.46 -6.93 14.12
N ILE A 17 -11.68 -5.87 13.86
CA ILE A 17 -12.15 -4.71 13.08
C ILE A 17 -12.55 -5.14 11.67
N LEU A 18 -11.78 -6.03 11.03
CA LEU A 18 -12.10 -6.56 9.70
C LEU A 18 -13.37 -7.41 9.68
N ILE A 19 -13.72 -8.09 10.77
CA ILE A 19 -14.99 -8.83 10.87
C ILE A 19 -16.17 -7.86 10.98
N VAL A 20 -16.05 -6.80 11.79
CA VAL A 20 -17.12 -5.81 12.00
C VAL A 20 -17.32 -4.93 10.76
N PHE A 21 -16.24 -4.42 10.17
CA PHE A 21 -16.28 -3.49 9.05
C PHE A 21 -16.17 -4.17 7.68
N GLY A 22 -15.65 -5.39 7.61
CA GLY A 22 -15.37 -6.11 6.36
C GLY A 22 -14.01 -5.79 5.74
N VAL A 23 -13.41 -6.78 5.07
CA VAL A 23 -12.08 -6.67 4.40
C VAL A 23 -12.01 -5.64 3.27
N GLY A 24 -13.15 -5.27 2.68
CA GLY A 24 -13.22 -4.29 1.58
C GLY A 24 -13.25 -2.83 2.05
N ARG A 25 -13.68 -2.55 3.28
CA ARG A 25 -13.87 -1.17 3.75
C ARG A 25 -12.56 -0.48 4.13
N LEU A 26 -11.62 -1.22 4.72
CA LEU A 26 -10.30 -0.70 5.08
C LEU A 26 -9.51 -0.14 3.87
N PRO A 27 -9.33 -0.87 2.75
CA PRO A 27 -8.62 -0.35 1.59
C PRO A 27 -9.40 0.76 0.86
N GLN A 28 -10.73 0.72 0.87
CA GLN A 28 -11.56 1.76 0.27
C GLN A 28 -11.39 3.11 1.00
N VAL A 29 -11.45 3.09 2.33
CA VAL A 29 -11.25 4.27 3.18
C VAL A 29 -9.79 4.73 3.14
N GLY A 30 -8.84 3.79 3.26
CA GLY A 30 -7.41 4.09 3.17
C GLY A 30 -7.01 4.72 1.82
N GLY A 31 -7.62 4.28 0.71
CA GLY A 31 -7.41 4.88 -0.60
C GLY A 31 -7.94 6.32 -0.72
N ALA A 32 -9.09 6.61 -0.11
CA ALA A 32 -9.65 7.97 -0.07
C ALA A 32 -8.79 8.90 0.81
N ILE A 33 -8.42 8.43 2.01
CA ILE A 33 -7.54 9.15 2.93
C ILE A 33 -6.17 9.38 2.30
N GLY A 34 -5.59 8.38 1.65
CA GLY A 34 -4.28 8.47 1.00
C GLY A 34 -4.26 9.52 -0.12
N LYS A 35 -5.32 9.58 -0.94
CA LYS A 35 -5.46 10.63 -1.97
C LYS A 35 -5.58 12.02 -1.35
N GLY A 36 -6.37 12.17 -0.28
CA GLY A 36 -6.51 13.44 0.44
C GLY A 36 -5.19 13.89 1.09
N LEU A 37 -4.49 12.96 1.74
CA LEU A 37 -3.20 13.24 2.37
C LEU A 37 -2.14 13.60 1.31
N ARG A 38 -2.16 12.96 0.14
CA ARG A 38 -1.28 13.27 -0.97
C ARG A 38 -1.56 14.64 -1.58
N ALA A 39 -2.83 15.01 -1.76
CA ALA A 39 -3.22 16.34 -2.19
C ALA A 39 -2.83 17.41 -1.14
N PHE A 40 -2.99 17.11 0.15
CA PHE A 40 -2.56 17.98 1.24
C PHE A 40 -1.04 18.17 1.26
N ARG A 41 -0.28 17.07 1.08
CA ARG A 41 1.19 17.11 1.00
C ARG A 41 1.67 17.91 -0.21
N LYS A 42 0.99 17.77 -1.35
CA LYS A 42 1.26 18.51 -2.59
C LYS A 42 1.02 20.00 -2.41
N GLY A 43 -0.11 20.38 -1.80
CA GLY A 43 -0.40 21.78 -1.48
C GLY A 43 0.59 22.39 -0.47
N GLN A 44 1.11 21.59 0.47
CA GLN A 44 2.11 22.03 1.44
C GLN A 44 3.52 22.17 0.84
N ARG A 45 3.88 21.38 -0.18
CA ARG A 45 5.21 21.39 -0.81
C ARG A 45 5.40 22.45 -1.90
N GLY A 46 4.34 23.12 -2.36
CA GLY A 46 4.41 24.10 -3.45
C GLY A 46 4.46 23.45 -4.84
N GLU A 47 4.04 24.21 -5.84
CA GLU A 47 3.71 23.77 -7.21
C GLU A 47 4.88 23.15 -8.02
N GLU A 48 6.12 23.22 -7.54
CA GLU A 48 7.32 22.83 -8.31
C GLU A 48 7.62 21.33 -8.36
N ASP A 49 6.99 20.49 -7.54
CA ASP A 49 7.29 19.05 -7.45
C ASP A 49 6.30 18.17 -8.27
N GLU A 50 5.75 18.71 -9.36
CA GLU A 50 4.51 18.20 -9.97
C GLU A 50 4.63 16.98 -10.90
N GLU A 51 5.84 16.52 -11.24
CA GLU A 51 6.00 15.56 -12.34
C GLU A 51 6.34 14.12 -11.96
N GLU A 52 6.87 13.83 -10.76
CA GLU A 52 7.47 12.51 -10.52
C GLU A 52 6.47 11.39 -10.16
N GLU A 53 5.26 11.71 -9.70
CA GLU A 53 4.44 10.70 -9.00
C GLU A 53 3.19 10.23 -9.78
N LYS A 54 3.13 10.44 -11.11
CA LYS A 54 2.08 9.80 -11.94
C LYS A 54 2.40 8.33 -12.18
N THR A 55 1.92 7.47 -11.28
CA THR A 55 1.40 6.08 -11.47
C THR A 55 1.88 5.10 -10.41
N PRO A 56 0.98 4.31 -9.77
CA PRO A 56 1.38 3.02 -9.27
C PRO A 56 1.60 2.13 -10.49
N LYS A 57 2.84 1.98 -10.95
CA LYS A 57 3.21 0.83 -11.77
C LYS A 57 2.81 -0.41 -10.95
N PRO A 58 1.91 -1.28 -11.42
CA PRO A 58 1.64 -2.52 -10.74
C PRO A 58 2.91 -3.37 -10.91
N LYS A 59 3.79 -3.38 -9.90
CA LYS A 59 4.86 -4.36 -9.81
C LYS A 59 4.23 -5.71 -9.45
N LYS A 60 3.50 -6.29 -10.41
CA LYS A 60 3.18 -7.71 -10.49
C LYS A 60 4.52 -8.42 -10.72
N LYS A 61 5.17 -8.84 -9.63
CA LYS A 61 6.25 -9.83 -9.74
C LYS A 61 5.63 -11.16 -10.20
N VAL A 62 6.44 -11.91 -10.93
CA VAL A 62 6.29 -13.33 -11.31
C VAL A 62 5.43 -13.60 -12.56
N THR A 63 6.07 -13.74 -13.72
CA THR A 63 6.27 -15.04 -14.43
C THR A 63 6.71 -14.77 -15.88
N LYS A 64 8.01 -14.77 -16.17
CA LYS A 64 8.55 -15.27 -17.45
C LYS A 64 9.81 -16.07 -17.13
N LYS A 65 9.59 -17.37 -16.92
CA LYS A 65 10.60 -18.41 -17.17
C LYS A 65 11.17 -18.21 -18.57
N ALA A 66 12.50 -18.25 -18.66
CA ALA A 66 13.30 -18.86 -19.71
C ALA A 66 12.72 -18.91 -21.15
N THR A 67 13.26 -18.06 -22.02
CA THR A 67 13.59 -18.33 -23.44
C THR A 67 14.40 -17.11 -23.90
N LYS A 68 15.72 -17.19 -24.08
CA LYS A 68 16.50 -17.84 -25.16
C LYS A 68 17.10 -16.72 -26.04
N ASP A 69 18.38 -16.91 -26.40
CA ASP A 69 19.15 -16.24 -27.46
C ASP A 69 19.62 -14.78 -27.23
N SER A 70 20.93 -14.55 -27.10
CA SER A 70 21.80 -14.42 -28.28
C SER A 70 23.27 -14.13 -27.89
N LYS A 71 24.20 -14.84 -28.54
CA LYS A 71 25.49 -14.35 -29.06
C LYS A 71 26.68 -14.14 -28.08
N GLU A 72 27.53 -15.16 -28.00
CA GLU A 72 28.92 -15.16 -28.51
C GLU A 72 29.23 -16.56 -29.05
#